data_AF-A0A0M4LMA3-F1
#
_entry.id   AF-A0A0M4LMA3-F1
#
_cell.length_a   1.000
_cell.length_b   1.000
_cell.length_c   1.000
_cell.angle_alpha   90.00
_cell.angle_beta   90.00
_cell.angle_gamma   90.00
#
_symmetry.space_group_name_H-M   'P 1'
#
loop_
_entity.id
_entity.type
_entity.pdbx_description
1 polymer ?
#
loop_
_entity_poly.entity_id
_entity_poly.type
_entity_poly.pdbx_seq_one_letter_code
_entity_poly.pdbx_strand_id
1 'polypeptide(L)'
;MSISTWLGNADHLAWLLLALHVVMGAVAVAFISARRRPATAIAWMLTIIFIPYIGLVAFLLVGFNRLPKARRDKQRHVNDLIVERTEGLGQLSHRDDWPRGLSTLATLNTNLGALPMVGGNGVELLPDYHGSIAAMAAEIDTARRYVHVEFYILVHDTATQPFFDALERACRRGVTVRVLSDHLAALMNPGRKETLARLASMGAEYHAMLPLRPWQGHWQRIDLRNHRKLLVVDGRTGFTGSQNLVHESYNKKKNIARGLRWHELMMRLEGPAVRELDAVFVTDWFSETDVLLELDTSPVVLDPAPHLVDAQVVPSGPSFENDNNLKLFVAMIHQATERVSITSPYFVPEDSVLLAIITAAGRGLDVELFVSEIGDQAMVYHAQRSYYEALLRAGVRIYLYKAPEVLHSKHFSIDSDVAVVGSSNMDVRSFSLNMEVSVLIHSAPFVAGLREVEDGYRANSRELELADWVKRPVWEKFWDSAARLTSNLQ
;
A
#
# COMPACT_ATOMS: atom_id res chain seq x y z
N MET A 1 6.97 -15.95 59.24
CA MET A 1 8.07 -15.23 58.55
C MET A 1 7.42 -14.13 57.72
N SER A 2 7.79 -12.86 57.89
CA SER A 2 7.17 -11.77 57.12
C SER A 2 7.63 -11.82 55.66
N ILE A 3 6.80 -11.34 54.73
CA ILE A 3 7.14 -11.28 53.29
C ILE A 3 8.43 -10.48 53.07
N SER A 4 8.67 -9.43 53.85
CA SER A 4 9.91 -8.64 53.78
C SER A 4 11.13 -9.45 54.22
N THR A 5 11.03 -10.27 55.28
CA THR A 5 12.11 -11.17 55.70
C THR A 5 12.38 -12.32 54.71
N TRP A 6 11.37 -12.74 53.95
CA TRP A 6 11.52 -13.79 52.92
C TRP A 6 12.17 -13.23 51.64
N LEU A 7 11.74 -12.03 51.19
CA LEU A 7 12.32 -11.34 50.04
C LEU A 7 13.72 -10.77 50.30
N GLY A 8 14.10 -10.58 51.58
CA GLY A 8 15.45 -10.17 51.96
C GLY A 8 16.53 -11.25 51.79
N ASN A 9 16.14 -12.49 51.50
CA ASN A 9 17.07 -13.58 51.20
C ASN A 9 17.30 -13.66 49.68
N ALA A 10 18.56 -13.52 49.26
CA ALA A 10 18.96 -13.52 47.86
C ALA A 10 18.56 -14.80 47.11
N ASP A 11 18.58 -15.97 47.76
CA ASP A 11 18.22 -17.24 47.15
C ASP A 11 16.72 -17.32 46.87
N HIS A 12 15.89 -16.88 47.83
CA HIS A 12 14.45 -16.82 47.64
C HIS A 12 14.06 -15.83 46.53
N LEU A 13 14.75 -14.69 46.46
CA LEU A 13 14.56 -13.74 45.38
C LEU A 13 14.97 -14.33 44.02
N ALA A 14 16.09 -15.04 43.95
CA ALA A 14 16.56 -15.69 42.72
C ALA A 14 15.58 -16.76 42.23
N TRP A 15 15.08 -17.63 43.12
CA TRP A 15 14.06 -18.64 42.77
C TRP A 15 12.74 -18.01 42.35
N LEU A 16 12.32 -16.92 42.99
CA LEU A 16 11.13 -16.17 42.60
C LEU A 16 11.28 -15.56 41.18
N LEU A 17 12.42 -14.92 40.90
CA LEU A 17 12.69 -14.33 39.59
C LEU A 17 12.77 -15.40 38.49
N LEU A 18 13.38 -16.56 38.78
CA LEU A 18 13.42 -17.69 37.86
C LEU A 18 12.01 -18.26 37.61
N ALA A 19 11.21 -18.46 38.66
CA ALA A 19 9.84 -18.94 38.52
C ALA A 19 9.00 -17.96 37.69
N LEU A 20 9.12 -16.65 37.94
CA LEU A 20 8.45 -15.61 37.17
C LEU A 20 8.91 -15.63 35.70
N HIS A 21 10.19 -15.83 35.44
CA HIS A 21 10.74 -15.95 34.09
C HIS A 21 10.18 -17.16 33.35
N VAL A 22 10.13 -18.34 34.00
CA VAL A 22 9.56 -19.57 33.43
C VAL A 22 8.07 -19.41 33.14
N VAL A 23 7.30 -18.85 34.08
CA VAL A 23 5.87 -18.59 33.89
C VAL A 23 5.66 -17.58 32.75
N MET A 24 6.44 -16.50 32.70
CA MET A 24 6.38 -15.51 31.61
C MET A 24 6.68 -16.16 30.26
N GLY A 25 7.71 -17.01 30.17
CA GLY A 25 8.05 -17.77 28.97
C GLY A 25 6.93 -18.72 28.56
N ALA A 26 6.35 -19.48 29.50
CA ALA A 26 5.24 -20.40 29.22
C ALA A 26 3.97 -19.68 28.74
N VAL A 27 3.62 -18.55 29.38
CA VAL A 27 2.50 -17.71 28.96
C VAL A 27 2.78 -17.10 27.59
N ALA A 28 3.98 -16.59 27.34
CA ALA A 28 4.39 -16.08 26.04
C ALA A 28 4.28 -17.17 24.96
N VAL A 29 4.76 -18.40 25.22
CA VAL A 29 4.61 -19.53 24.30
C VAL A 29 3.13 -19.80 24.03
N ALA A 30 2.31 -20.02 25.05
CA ALA A 30 0.90 -20.38 24.88
C ALA A 30 0.10 -19.29 24.17
N PHE A 31 0.34 -18.03 24.50
CA PHE A 31 -0.43 -16.90 23.98
C PHE A 31 0.03 -16.45 22.58
N ILE A 32 1.35 -16.42 22.34
CA ILE A 32 1.92 -15.93 21.08
C ILE A 32 1.82 -17.01 20.00
N SER A 33 2.12 -18.27 20.33
CA SER A 33 2.08 -19.37 19.34
C SER A 33 0.69 -19.60 18.75
N ALA A 34 -0.37 -19.40 19.53
CA ALA A 34 -1.74 -19.61 19.08
C ALA A 34 -2.27 -18.50 18.15
N ARG A 35 -1.55 -17.38 18.02
CA ARG A 35 -2.10 -16.14 17.41
C ARG A 35 -1.17 -15.52 16.36
N ARG A 36 -0.05 -16.16 16.00
CA ARG A 36 0.98 -15.61 15.10
C ARG A 36 1.52 -16.65 14.13
N ARG A 37 2.06 -16.17 13.00
CA ARG A 37 2.87 -17.00 12.10
C ARG A 37 4.07 -17.56 12.88
N PRO A 38 4.46 -18.83 12.67
CA PRO A 38 5.48 -19.51 13.49
C PRO A 38 6.79 -18.72 13.64
N ALA A 39 7.29 -18.13 12.55
CA ALA A 39 8.53 -17.36 12.57
C ALA A 39 8.45 -16.12 13.49
N THR A 40 7.37 -15.32 13.38
CA THR A 40 7.16 -14.16 14.26
C THR A 40 6.92 -14.55 15.70
N ALA A 41 6.22 -15.67 15.93
CA ALA A 41 6.00 -16.21 17.27
C ALA A 41 7.33 -16.59 17.94
N ILE A 42 8.18 -17.32 17.23
CA ILE A 42 9.51 -17.72 17.70
C ILE A 42 10.37 -16.48 17.99
N ALA A 43 10.39 -15.47 17.12
CA ALA A 43 11.16 -14.25 17.35
C ALA A 43 10.77 -13.53 18.65
N TRP A 44 9.46 -13.36 18.89
CA TRP A 44 8.98 -12.75 20.14
C TRP A 44 9.22 -13.64 21.36
N MET A 45 9.06 -14.96 21.23
CA MET A 45 9.38 -15.90 22.29
C MET A 45 10.86 -15.81 22.68
N LEU A 46 11.78 -15.87 21.72
CA LEU A 46 13.22 -15.73 21.97
C LEU A 46 13.54 -14.37 22.60
N THR A 47 12.92 -13.29 22.13
CA THR A 47 13.13 -11.95 22.69
C THR A 47 12.67 -11.87 24.15
N ILE A 48 11.52 -12.44 24.49
CA ILE A 48 10.99 -12.46 25.88
C ILE A 48 11.83 -13.39 26.77
N ILE A 49 12.34 -14.51 26.23
CA ILE A 49 13.18 -15.47 26.97
C ILE A 49 14.58 -14.88 27.23
N PHE A 50 15.24 -14.29 26.24
CA PHE A 50 16.61 -13.80 26.40
C PHE A 50 16.70 -12.38 26.98
N ILE A 51 15.66 -11.57 26.78
CA ILE A 51 15.59 -10.18 27.27
C ILE A 51 14.25 -9.98 27.98
N PRO A 52 14.05 -10.60 29.16
CA PRO A 52 12.78 -10.53 29.87
C PRO A 52 12.41 -9.10 30.25
N TYR A 53 11.11 -8.86 30.45
CA TYR A 53 10.51 -7.54 30.69
C TYR A 53 10.63 -6.55 29.52
N ILE A 54 11.82 -6.30 28.98
CA ILE A 54 12.00 -5.44 27.78
C ILE A 54 11.32 -6.10 26.58
N GLY A 55 11.58 -7.39 26.36
CA GLY A 55 10.92 -8.16 25.30
C GLY A 55 9.40 -8.21 25.47
N LEU A 56 8.91 -8.27 26.71
CA LEU A 56 7.48 -8.24 27.01
C LEU A 56 6.88 -6.86 26.72
N VAL A 57 7.52 -5.78 27.17
CA VAL A 57 7.08 -4.40 26.89
C VAL A 57 7.09 -4.14 25.37
N ALA A 58 8.17 -4.51 24.68
CA ALA A 58 8.27 -4.41 23.23
C ALA A 58 7.16 -5.22 22.52
N PHE A 59 6.86 -6.43 23.01
CA PHE A 59 5.76 -7.25 22.48
C PHE A 59 4.40 -6.59 22.72
N LEU A 60 4.16 -5.97 23.87
CA LEU A 60 2.89 -5.28 24.13
C LEU A 60 2.72 -4.03 23.25
N LEU A 61 3.82 -3.35 22.90
CA LEU A 61 3.79 -2.15 22.04
C LEU A 61 3.67 -2.49 20.54
N VAL A 62 4.36 -3.53 20.06
CA VAL A 62 4.55 -3.82 18.62
C VAL A 62 4.11 -5.24 18.25
N GLY A 63 3.82 -6.13 19.20
CA GLY A 63 3.47 -7.52 18.94
C GLY A 63 2.04 -7.75 18.42
N PHE A 64 1.20 -6.72 18.30
CA PHE A 64 -0.22 -6.82 17.90
C PHE A 64 -0.52 -6.22 16.51
N ASN A 65 -0.60 -7.02 15.44
CA ASN A 65 -0.81 -6.51 14.05
C ASN A 65 -2.25 -6.05 13.73
N ARG A 66 -2.99 -5.49 14.68
CA ARG A 66 -4.38 -5.07 14.44
C ARG A 66 -4.61 -3.66 14.93
N LEU A 67 -5.35 -2.89 14.14
CA LEU A 67 -5.87 -1.61 14.59
C LEU A 67 -6.84 -1.79 15.77
N PRO A 68 -7.00 -0.76 16.62
CA PRO A 68 -7.93 -0.77 17.74
C PRO A 68 -9.33 -1.22 17.31
N LYS A 69 -10.03 -1.93 18.20
CA LYS A 69 -11.36 -2.50 17.91
C LYS A 69 -12.33 -1.44 17.37
N ALA A 70 -12.38 -0.26 17.98
CA ALA A 70 -13.26 0.83 17.55
C ALA A 70 -13.06 1.21 16.06
N ARG A 71 -11.81 1.29 15.58
CA ARG A 71 -11.53 1.59 14.17
C ARG A 71 -11.99 0.48 13.24
N ARG A 72 -11.80 -0.79 13.64
CA ARG A 72 -12.28 -1.95 12.87
C ARG A 72 -13.81 -2.04 12.87
N ASP A 73 -14.47 -1.64 13.94
CA ASP A 73 -15.94 -1.56 14.02
C ASP A 73 -16.47 -0.49 13.05
N LYS A 74 -15.81 0.69 12.98
CA LYS A 74 -16.15 1.72 11.98
C LYS A 74 -15.98 1.24 10.54
N GLN A 75 -14.86 0.58 10.21
CA GLN A 75 -14.64 -0.02 8.89
C GLN A 75 -15.77 -1.00 8.55
N ARG A 76 -16.12 -1.91 9.47
CA ARG A 76 -17.22 -2.84 9.26
C ARG A 76 -18.55 -2.13 9.02
N HIS A 77 -18.86 -1.11 9.81
CA HIS A 77 -20.08 -0.34 9.64
C HIS A 77 -20.19 0.27 8.23
N VAL A 78 -19.10 0.88 7.73
CA VAL A 78 -19.09 1.43 6.37
C VAL A 78 -19.17 0.33 5.31
N ASN A 79 -18.48 -0.81 5.51
CA ASN A 79 -18.59 -1.96 4.63
C ASN A 79 -20.03 -2.48 4.54
N ASP A 80 -20.76 -2.54 5.64
CA ASP A 80 -22.16 -2.98 5.66
C ASP A 80 -23.05 -2.03 4.83
N LEU A 81 -22.84 -0.71 4.95
CA LEU A 81 -23.53 0.30 4.14
C LEU A 81 -23.20 0.20 2.66
N ILE A 82 -21.94 -0.10 2.32
CA ILE A 82 -21.50 -0.35 0.94
C ILE A 82 -22.22 -1.59 0.40
N VAL A 83 -22.25 -2.69 1.16
CA VAL A 83 -22.92 -3.93 0.73
C VAL A 83 -24.41 -3.68 0.49
N GLU A 84 -25.09 -2.98 1.40
CA GLU A 84 -26.50 -2.62 1.27
C GLU A 84 -26.77 -1.75 0.03
N ARG A 85 -25.91 -0.77 -0.25
CA ARG A 85 -25.97 0.05 -1.48
C ARG A 85 -25.72 -0.74 -2.76
N THR A 86 -24.87 -1.77 -2.68
CA THR A 86 -24.35 -2.48 -3.86
C THR A 86 -25.17 -3.72 -4.24
N GLU A 87 -26.26 -4.00 -3.50
CA GLU A 87 -27.22 -5.03 -3.88
C GLU A 87 -27.75 -4.78 -5.31
N GLY A 88 -27.45 -5.70 -6.22
CA GLY A 88 -27.80 -5.60 -7.64
C GLY A 88 -26.73 -5.00 -8.57
N LEU A 89 -25.74 -4.26 -8.05
CA LEU A 89 -24.65 -3.69 -8.87
C LEU A 89 -23.73 -4.77 -9.45
N GLY A 90 -23.59 -5.91 -8.77
CA GLY A 90 -22.90 -7.07 -9.33
C GLY A 90 -23.53 -7.61 -10.62
N GLN A 91 -24.75 -7.22 -10.97
CA GLN A 91 -25.40 -7.63 -12.23
C GLN A 91 -25.10 -6.66 -13.39
N LEU A 92 -24.37 -5.56 -13.14
CA LEU A 92 -24.14 -4.45 -14.06
C LEU A 92 -22.72 -4.43 -14.64
N SER A 93 -22.15 -5.58 -14.98
CA SER A 93 -20.78 -5.69 -15.54
C SER A 93 -20.77 -6.46 -16.85
N HIS A 94 -19.71 -6.33 -17.65
CA HIS A 94 -19.48 -7.14 -18.87
C HIS A 94 -19.06 -8.58 -18.53
N ARG A 95 -19.75 -9.21 -17.57
CA ARG A 95 -19.41 -10.51 -16.97
C ARG A 95 -19.29 -11.63 -17.99
N ASP A 96 -20.09 -11.56 -19.05
CA ASP A 96 -20.11 -12.57 -20.11
C ASP A 96 -18.82 -12.56 -20.94
N ASP A 97 -18.11 -11.43 -20.97
CA ASP A 97 -16.83 -11.24 -21.69
C ASP A 97 -15.61 -11.49 -20.79
N TRP A 98 -15.81 -11.80 -19.50
CA TRP A 98 -14.72 -12.01 -18.56
C TRP A 98 -13.94 -13.29 -18.84
N PRO A 99 -12.60 -13.28 -18.73
CA PRO A 99 -11.85 -14.52 -18.72
C PRO A 99 -12.29 -15.38 -17.52
N ARG A 100 -12.23 -16.71 -17.70
CA ARG A 100 -12.80 -17.69 -16.74
C ARG A 100 -12.40 -17.46 -15.27
N GLY A 101 -11.23 -16.88 -15.01
CA GLY A 101 -10.72 -16.60 -13.67
C GLY A 101 -11.20 -15.28 -13.03
N LEU A 102 -11.53 -14.26 -13.82
CA LEU A 102 -11.78 -12.90 -13.31
C LEU A 102 -13.03 -12.83 -12.42
N SER A 103 -14.08 -13.58 -12.73
CA SER A 103 -15.28 -13.63 -11.88
C SER A 103 -14.98 -14.08 -10.46
N THR A 104 -14.08 -15.05 -10.31
CA THR A 104 -13.65 -15.56 -9.01
C THR A 104 -12.75 -14.55 -8.27
N LEU A 105 -11.92 -13.79 -9.00
CA LEU A 105 -11.12 -12.70 -8.42
C LEU A 105 -12.00 -11.55 -7.95
N ALA A 106 -12.96 -11.12 -8.77
CA ALA A 106 -13.90 -10.07 -8.41
C ALA A 106 -14.70 -10.46 -7.15
N THR A 107 -15.20 -11.70 -7.11
CA THR A 107 -15.92 -12.25 -5.95
C THR A 107 -15.03 -12.32 -4.70
N LEU A 108 -13.77 -12.75 -4.84
CA LEU A 108 -12.80 -12.78 -3.76
C LEU A 108 -12.61 -11.39 -3.16
N ASN A 109 -12.39 -10.39 -4.01
CA ASN A 109 -12.19 -9.00 -3.59
C ASN A 109 -13.44 -8.41 -2.94
N THR A 110 -14.63 -8.66 -3.48
CA THR A 110 -15.89 -8.21 -2.86
C THR A 110 -16.05 -8.82 -1.47
N ASN A 111 -15.81 -10.12 -1.31
CA ASN A 111 -15.93 -10.79 -0.02
C ASN A 111 -14.90 -10.31 1.02
N LEU A 112 -13.73 -9.85 0.57
CA LEU A 112 -12.65 -9.41 1.46
C LEU A 112 -12.62 -7.90 1.70
N GLY A 113 -13.17 -7.10 0.79
CA GLY A 113 -13.06 -5.64 0.77
C GLY A 113 -14.39 -4.89 0.65
N ALA A 114 -15.52 -5.60 0.54
CA ALA A 114 -16.89 -5.10 0.36
C ALA A 114 -17.18 -4.37 -0.97
N LEU A 115 -16.18 -3.82 -1.66
CA LEU A 115 -16.38 -3.06 -2.90
C LEU A 115 -16.53 -3.99 -4.13
N PRO A 116 -17.60 -3.84 -4.93
CA PRO A 116 -17.83 -4.67 -6.11
C PRO A 116 -16.97 -4.24 -7.30
N MET A 117 -16.84 -5.15 -8.27
CA MET A 117 -16.42 -4.79 -9.62
C MET A 117 -17.60 -4.15 -10.35
N VAL A 118 -17.35 -3.01 -11.00
CA VAL A 118 -18.35 -2.20 -11.70
C VAL A 118 -17.87 -1.90 -13.12
N GLY A 119 -18.79 -1.90 -14.09
CA GLY A 119 -18.51 -1.50 -15.47
C GLY A 119 -18.69 0.01 -15.71
N GLY A 120 -18.52 0.43 -16.96
CA GLY A 120 -18.83 1.81 -17.39
C GLY A 120 -17.81 2.86 -16.94
N ASN A 121 -16.54 2.47 -16.72
CA ASN A 121 -15.50 3.37 -16.23
C ASN A 121 -14.57 3.85 -17.34
N GLY A 122 -14.29 5.16 -17.38
CA GLY A 122 -13.18 5.71 -18.14
C GLY A 122 -11.90 5.65 -17.31
N VAL A 123 -10.80 5.13 -17.86
CA VAL A 123 -9.50 5.12 -17.17
C VAL A 123 -8.41 5.60 -18.11
N GLU A 124 -7.63 6.57 -17.63
CA GLU A 124 -6.50 7.16 -18.34
C GLU A 124 -5.22 7.00 -17.49
N LEU A 125 -4.15 6.52 -18.11
CA LEU A 125 -2.83 6.41 -17.49
C LEU A 125 -2.07 7.74 -17.58
N LEU A 126 -1.47 8.16 -16.47
CA LEU A 126 -0.71 9.40 -16.33
C LEU A 126 0.72 9.08 -15.88
N PRO A 127 1.65 8.76 -16.81
CA PRO A 127 3.03 8.39 -16.48
C PRO A 127 3.96 9.59 -16.24
N ASP A 128 3.56 10.80 -16.64
CA ASP A 128 4.34 12.02 -16.38
C ASP A 128 4.11 12.52 -14.95
N TYR A 129 5.20 12.66 -14.19
CA TYR A 129 5.17 13.08 -12.79
C TYR A 129 4.55 14.48 -12.58
N HIS A 130 4.87 15.46 -13.43
CA HIS A 130 4.30 16.80 -13.32
C HIS A 130 2.97 16.90 -14.06
N GLY A 131 2.81 16.13 -15.14
CA GLY A 131 1.57 16.03 -15.90
C GLY A 131 0.41 15.50 -15.07
N SER A 132 0.64 14.49 -14.21
CA SER A 132 -0.37 13.98 -13.29
C SER A 132 -0.79 15.04 -12.24
N ILE A 133 0.15 15.80 -11.70
CA ILE A 133 -0.11 16.89 -10.75
C ILE A 133 -0.92 18.00 -11.44
N ALA A 134 -0.56 18.36 -12.68
CA ALA A 134 -1.28 19.33 -13.47
C ALA A 134 -2.71 18.86 -13.80
N ALA A 135 -2.89 17.58 -14.16
CA ALA A 135 -4.20 16.99 -14.42
C ALA A 135 -5.10 16.99 -13.16
N MET A 136 -4.53 16.63 -12.00
CA MET A 136 -5.24 16.74 -10.71
C MET A 136 -5.64 18.20 -10.41
N ALA A 137 -4.73 19.15 -10.60
CA ALA A 137 -5.01 20.58 -10.39
C ALA A 137 -6.12 21.09 -11.33
N ALA A 138 -6.10 20.68 -12.60
CA ALA A 138 -7.12 21.04 -13.56
C ALA A 138 -8.50 20.47 -13.18
N GLU A 139 -8.57 19.22 -12.72
CA GLU A 139 -9.82 18.62 -12.28
C GLU A 139 -10.37 19.32 -11.03
N ILE A 140 -9.52 19.67 -10.07
CA ILE A 140 -9.89 20.45 -8.86
C ILE A 140 -10.50 21.81 -9.24
N ASP A 141 -10.05 22.44 -10.32
CA ASP A 141 -10.63 23.70 -10.77
C ASP A 141 -12.06 23.55 -11.32
N THR A 142 -12.47 22.34 -11.70
CA THR A 142 -13.85 22.05 -12.11
C THR A 142 -14.81 21.77 -10.94
N ALA A 143 -14.26 21.56 -9.74
CA ALA A 143 -15.01 21.16 -8.55
C ALA A 143 -16.10 22.18 -8.17
N ARG A 144 -17.27 21.66 -7.77
CA ARG A 144 -18.47 22.42 -7.39
C ARG A 144 -18.97 22.14 -5.98
N ARG A 145 -18.76 20.93 -5.45
CA ARG A 145 -19.29 20.48 -4.15
C ARG A 145 -18.16 20.19 -3.18
N TYR A 146 -17.26 19.28 -3.54
CA TYR A 146 -16.18 18.88 -2.65
C TYR A 146 -14.94 18.35 -3.40
N VAL A 147 -13.81 18.41 -2.72
CA VAL A 147 -12.57 17.74 -3.08
C VAL A 147 -12.08 16.94 -1.88
N HIS A 148 -11.90 15.64 -2.05
CA HIS A 148 -11.33 14.74 -1.06
C HIS A 148 -9.90 14.38 -1.46
N VAL A 149 -8.94 14.66 -0.60
CA VAL A 149 -7.51 14.47 -0.84
C VAL A 149 -6.95 13.53 0.22
N GLU A 150 -6.33 12.43 -0.19
CA GLU A 150 -5.67 11.52 0.73
C GLU A 150 -4.34 11.05 0.15
N PHE A 151 -3.23 11.43 0.76
CA PHE A 151 -1.90 11.03 0.31
C PHE A 151 -0.99 10.71 1.49
N TYR A 152 -0.25 9.59 1.39
CA TYR A 152 0.79 9.23 2.36
C TYR A 152 1.76 10.38 2.63
N ILE A 153 2.37 10.93 1.56
CA ILE A 153 3.18 12.14 1.62
C ILE A 153 2.45 13.24 0.84
N LEU A 154 2.15 14.32 1.57
CA LEU A 154 1.57 15.56 1.05
C LEU A 154 2.45 16.72 1.54
N VAL A 155 3.15 17.37 0.63
CA VAL A 155 4.06 18.48 0.92
C VAL A 155 3.78 19.62 -0.07
N HIS A 156 3.62 20.83 0.44
CA HIS A 156 3.59 22.06 -0.34
C HIS A 156 5.02 22.47 -0.69
N ASP A 157 5.37 22.35 -1.98
CA ASP A 157 6.67 22.72 -2.54
C ASP A 157 6.50 23.18 -4.00
N THR A 158 7.62 23.40 -4.70
CA THR A 158 7.62 23.92 -6.07
C THR A 158 6.94 23.00 -7.08
N ALA A 159 6.99 21.67 -6.90
CA ALA A 159 6.37 20.73 -7.82
C ALA A 159 4.87 20.60 -7.56
N THR A 160 4.45 20.67 -6.29
CA THR A 160 3.05 20.53 -5.89
C THR A 160 2.29 21.87 -5.84
N GLN A 161 2.97 22.99 -6.00
CA GLN A 161 2.37 24.33 -5.98
C GLN A 161 1.10 24.44 -6.85
N PRO A 162 1.06 23.96 -8.11
CA PRO A 162 -0.16 24.03 -8.93
C PRO A 162 -1.37 23.34 -8.28
N PHE A 163 -1.14 22.22 -7.58
CA PHE A 163 -2.17 21.47 -6.86
C PHE A 163 -2.71 22.25 -5.66
N PHE A 164 -1.82 22.81 -4.82
CA PHE A 164 -2.24 23.63 -3.68
C PHE A 164 -2.94 24.93 -4.11
N ASP A 165 -2.50 25.54 -5.21
CA ASP A 165 -3.14 26.73 -5.76
C ASP A 165 -4.54 26.41 -6.29
N ALA A 166 -4.75 25.23 -6.89
CA ALA A 166 -6.07 24.75 -7.30
C ALA A 166 -6.99 24.50 -6.09
N LEU A 167 -6.48 23.89 -5.02
CA LEU A 167 -7.25 23.71 -3.78
C LEU A 167 -7.67 25.06 -3.18
N GLU A 168 -6.76 26.04 -3.14
CA GLU A 168 -7.09 27.39 -2.65
C GLU A 168 -8.17 28.04 -3.52
N ARG A 169 -8.10 27.92 -4.86
CA ARG A 169 -9.15 28.40 -5.76
C ARG A 169 -10.47 27.70 -5.50
N ALA A 170 -10.48 26.39 -5.27
CA ALA A 170 -11.68 25.63 -4.94
C ALA A 170 -12.32 26.11 -3.62
N CYS A 171 -11.53 26.26 -2.55
CA CYS A 171 -11.99 26.82 -1.28
C CYS A 171 -12.60 28.22 -1.46
N ARG A 172 -11.97 29.10 -2.24
CA ARG A 172 -12.50 30.45 -2.55
C ARG A 172 -13.83 30.43 -3.30
N ARG A 173 -14.09 29.39 -4.10
CA ARG A 173 -15.40 29.16 -4.77
C ARG A 173 -16.45 28.57 -3.83
N GLY A 174 -16.10 28.26 -2.58
CA GLY A 174 -17.00 27.63 -1.60
C GLY A 174 -17.05 26.11 -1.68
N VAL A 175 -16.13 25.47 -2.40
CA VAL A 175 -16.00 24.01 -2.45
C VAL A 175 -15.40 23.50 -1.14
N THR A 176 -16.00 22.47 -0.55
CA THR A 176 -15.43 21.85 0.65
C THR A 176 -14.20 21.02 0.31
N VAL A 177 -13.04 21.39 0.85
CA VAL A 177 -11.79 20.63 0.65
C VAL A 177 -11.46 19.87 1.93
N ARG A 178 -11.41 18.54 1.84
CA ARG A 178 -11.04 17.65 2.95
C ARG A 178 -9.73 16.94 2.65
N VAL A 179 -8.82 16.94 3.62
CA VAL A 179 -7.45 16.47 3.42
C VAL A 179 -7.04 15.52 4.53
N LEU A 180 -6.58 14.33 4.11
CA LEU A 180 -5.98 13.31 4.94
C LEU A 180 -4.51 13.09 4.52
N SER A 181 -3.62 12.97 5.50
CA SER A 181 -2.23 12.57 5.26
C SER A 181 -1.67 11.77 6.43
N ASP A 182 -0.78 10.81 6.20
CA ASP A 182 -0.18 10.05 7.30
C ASP A 182 0.63 10.94 8.26
N HIS A 183 0.37 10.76 9.56
CA HIS A 183 0.97 11.59 10.59
C HIS A 183 2.50 11.46 10.67
N LEU A 184 3.03 10.23 10.58
CA LEU A 184 4.45 9.97 10.71
C LEU A 184 5.19 10.40 9.44
N ALA A 185 4.62 10.12 8.27
CA ALA A 185 5.15 10.58 6.99
C ALA A 185 5.27 12.11 6.96
N ALA A 186 4.23 12.83 7.39
CA ALA A 186 4.27 14.28 7.48
C ALA A 186 5.38 14.76 8.43
N LEU A 187 5.58 14.11 9.58
CA LEU A 187 6.66 14.46 10.53
C LEU A 187 8.06 14.23 9.95
N MET A 188 8.22 13.18 9.16
CA MET A 188 9.52 12.83 8.57
C MET A 188 9.89 13.71 7.38
N ASN A 189 8.92 14.31 6.69
CA ASN A 189 9.17 15.10 5.48
C ASN A 189 9.40 16.60 5.77
N PRO A 190 10.40 17.23 5.12
CA PRO A 190 10.55 18.69 5.15
C PRO A 190 9.31 19.39 4.58
N GLY A 191 9.05 20.62 5.01
CA GLY A 191 7.91 21.41 4.51
C GLY A 191 6.60 21.20 5.26
N ARG A 192 6.56 20.36 6.32
CA ARG A 192 5.34 20.08 7.09
C ARG A 192 4.67 21.34 7.62
N LYS A 193 5.43 22.27 8.21
CA LYS A 193 4.85 23.47 8.85
C LYS A 193 4.19 24.36 7.81
N GLU A 194 4.88 24.56 6.70
CA GLU A 194 4.45 25.36 5.55
C GLU A 194 3.23 24.73 4.89
N THR A 195 3.22 23.40 4.75
CA THR A 195 2.08 22.64 4.21
C THR A 195 0.83 22.80 5.07
N LEU A 196 0.96 22.60 6.39
CA LEU A 196 -0.17 22.75 7.32
C LEU A 196 -0.66 24.20 7.40
N ALA A 197 0.25 25.17 7.38
CA ALA A 197 -0.11 26.58 7.34
C ALA A 197 -0.86 26.94 6.05
N ARG A 198 -0.43 26.40 4.90
CA ARG A 198 -1.08 26.61 3.60
C ARG A 198 -2.51 26.06 3.60
N LEU A 199 -2.70 24.81 4.06
CA LEU A 199 -4.03 24.18 4.20
C LEU A 199 -4.94 24.95 5.15
N ALA A 200 -4.42 25.37 6.31
CA ALA A 200 -5.18 26.15 7.28
C ALA A 200 -5.59 27.52 6.71
N SER A 201 -4.68 28.20 6.00
CA SER A 201 -4.93 29.54 5.44
C SER A 201 -6.01 29.56 4.35
N MET A 202 -6.19 28.46 3.61
CA MET A 202 -7.25 28.34 2.61
C MET A 202 -8.58 27.83 3.18
N GLY A 203 -8.62 27.41 4.46
CA GLY A 203 -9.81 26.87 5.08
C GLY A 203 -10.10 25.40 4.74
N ALA A 204 -9.08 24.62 4.35
CA ALA A 204 -9.24 23.19 4.12
C ALA A 204 -9.39 22.42 5.45
N GLU A 205 -10.28 21.42 5.47
CA GLU A 205 -10.48 20.53 6.61
C GLU A 205 -9.39 19.45 6.64
N TYR A 206 -8.34 19.66 7.43
CA TYR A 206 -7.21 18.73 7.52
C TYR A 206 -7.26 17.84 8.77
N HIS A 207 -7.12 16.53 8.56
CA HIS A 207 -6.90 15.57 9.62
C HIS A 207 -5.69 14.66 9.33
N ALA A 208 -4.92 14.34 10.36
CA ALA A 208 -3.78 13.44 10.22
C ALA A 208 -4.25 11.99 10.37
N MET A 209 -3.86 11.12 9.44
CA MET A 209 -4.11 9.68 9.50
C MET A 209 -3.20 9.01 10.52
N LEU A 210 -3.78 8.09 11.31
CA LEU A 210 -3.10 7.29 12.33
C LEU A 210 -2.17 8.13 13.23
N PRO A 211 -2.71 9.16 13.92
CA PRO A 211 -1.92 10.07 14.73
C PRO A 211 -1.23 9.36 15.89
N LEU A 212 0.02 9.76 16.16
CA LEU A 212 0.83 9.25 17.26
C LEU A 212 0.97 10.32 18.34
N ARG A 213 -0.02 10.43 19.22
CA ARG A 213 -0.11 11.41 20.30
C ARG A 213 -0.53 10.70 21.60
N PRO A 214 0.39 9.97 22.27
CA PRO A 214 0.07 9.16 23.43
C PRO A 214 -0.61 9.95 24.56
N TRP A 215 -0.20 11.20 24.77
CA TRP A 215 -0.77 12.11 25.78
C TRP A 215 -2.20 12.59 25.47
N GLN A 216 -2.68 12.38 24.25
CA GLN A 216 -4.04 12.71 23.79
C GLN A 216 -4.90 11.45 23.59
N GLY A 217 -4.45 10.28 24.10
CA GLY A 217 -5.14 9.00 23.90
C GLY A 217 -4.98 8.40 22.50
N HIS A 218 -4.20 9.03 21.62
CA HIS A 218 -3.95 8.54 20.27
C HIS A 218 -2.65 7.72 20.25
N TRP A 219 -2.75 6.46 20.65
CA TRP A 219 -1.67 5.48 20.50
C TRP A 219 -2.03 4.48 19.40
N GLN A 220 -1.24 4.48 18.34
CA GLN A 220 -1.29 3.49 17.27
C GLN A 220 0.08 2.86 17.13
N ARG A 221 0.13 1.66 16.56
CA ARG A 221 1.40 1.08 16.17
C ARG A 221 2.12 1.97 15.16
N ILE A 222 3.39 2.24 15.41
CA ILE A 222 4.22 3.13 14.58
C ILE A 222 4.38 2.54 13.18
N ASP A 223 4.46 1.22 13.07
CA ASP A 223 4.64 0.51 11.81
C ASP A 223 3.36 0.33 10.99
N LEU A 224 2.17 0.52 11.56
CA LEU A 224 0.92 0.59 10.79
C LEU A 224 0.76 2.01 10.26
N ARG A 225 0.79 2.20 8.95
CA ARG A 225 0.73 3.52 8.31
C ARG A 225 -0.31 3.53 7.19
N ASN A 226 -0.86 4.71 6.90
CA ASN A 226 -1.68 4.87 5.71
C ASN A 226 -0.77 5.12 4.52
N HIS A 227 -0.83 4.30 3.49
CA HIS A 227 -0.05 4.46 2.26
C HIS A 227 -0.93 4.77 1.04
N ARG A 228 -2.20 5.09 1.24
CA ARG A 228 -3.13 5.41 0.15
C ARG A 228 -2.75 6.73 -0.52
N LYS A 229 -3.07 6.81 -1.81
CA LYS A 229 -2.93 7.99 -2.65
C LYS A 229 -4.18 8.08 -3.48
N LEU A 230 -5.09 8.96 -3.12
CA LEU A 230 -6.32 9.20 -3.86
C LEU A 230 -6.72 10.67 -3.84
N LEU A 231 -7.39 11.08 -4.90
CA LEU A 231 -8.09 12.34 -5.04
C LEU A 231 -9.48 12.03 -5.58
N VAL A 232 -10.52 12.61 -5.00
CA VAL A 232 -11.88 12.55 -5.54
C VAL A 232 -12.42 13.97 -5.68
N VAL A 233 -12.92 14.29 -6.87
CA VAL A 233 -13.55 15.58 -7.19
C VAL A 233 -15.03 15.34 -7.48
N ASP A 234 -15.89 15.90 -6.61
CA ASP A 234 -17.36 15.84 -6.69
C ASP A 234 -17.97 14.42 -6.82
N GLY A 235 -17.21 13.36 -6.54
CA GLY A 235 -17.63 11.97 -6.78
C GLY A 235 -17.71 11.61 -8.27
N ARG A 236 -17.24 12.49 -9.17
CA ARG A 236 -17.29 12.34 -10.62
C ARG A 236 -15.98 11.85 -11.21
N THR A 237 -14.87 12.39 -10.71
CA THR A 237 -13.53 12.04 -11.18
C THR A 237 -12.65 11.66 -9.99
N GLY A 238 -11.94 10.55 -10.13
CA GLY A 238 -10.99 10.03 -9.16
C GLY A 238 -9.58 9.99 -9.72
N PHE A 239 -8.58 10.09 -8.86
CA PHE A 239 -7.19 9.76 -9.20
C PHE A 239 -6.66 8.81 -8.14
N THR A 240 -5.87 7.83 -8.55
CA THR A 240 -5.13 6.96 -7.64
C THR A 240 -3.93 6.35 -8.36
N GLY A 241 -3.00 5.77 -7.61
CA GLY A 241 -1.79 5.20 -8.14
C GLY A 241 -0.65 5.24 -7.13
N SER A 242 0.56 5.35 -7.65
CA SER A 242 1.79 5.15 -6.90
C SER A 242 2.39 6.45 -6.34
N GLN A 243 2.04 7.59 -6.95
CA GLN A 243 2.65 8.90 -6.73
C GLN A 243 2.22 9.56 -5.42
N ASN A 244 3.21 10.03 -4.66
CA ASN A 244 3.00 10.98 -3.57
C ASN A 244 2.96 12.43 -4.07
N LEU A 245 2.32 13.32 -3.32
CA LEU A 245 2.36 14.77 -3.59
C LEU A 245 3.54 15.43 -2.89
N VAL A 246 4.68 15.40 -3.55
CA VAL A 246 5.93 16.05 -3.16
C VAL A 246 6.74 16.32 -4.43
N HIS A 247 7.78 17.14 -4.37
CA HIS A 247 8.81 17.20 -5.41
C HIS A 247 9.35 15.79 -5.72
N GLU A 248 9.66 15.50 -6.99
CA GLU A 248 10.21 14.20 -7.39
C GLU A 248 11.52 13.84 -6.69
N SER A 249 12.20 14.78 -6.02
CA SER A 249 13.38 14.53 -5.17
C SER A 249 13.04 14.22 -3.70
N TYR A 250 11.75 14.23 -3.36
CA TYR A 250 11.15 14.01 -2.02
C TYR A 250 11.66 14.96 -0.94
N ASN A 251 12.25 16.08 -1.38
CA ASN A 251 12.82 17.15 -0.56
C ASN A 251 13.88 16.71 0.47
N LYS A 252 14.44 15.50 0.35
CA LYS A 252 15.50 15.03 1.26
C LYS A 252 16.85 15.50 0.75
N LYS A 253 17.61 16.22 1.60
CA LYS A 253 18.97 16.70 1.26
C LYS A 253 19.87 15.62 0.66
N LYS A 254 19.84 14.40 1.22
CA LYS A 254 20.61 13.25 0.72
C LYS A 254 20.17 12.81 -0.68
N ASN A 255 18.86 12.84 -0.96
CA ASN A 255 18.32 12.39 -2.25
C ASN A 255 18.59 13.45 -3.33
N ILE A 256 18.43 14.73 -3.00
CA ILE A 256 18.82 15.86 -3.85
C ILE A 256 20.32 15.79 -4.19
N ALA A 257 21.19 15.59 -3.19
CA ALA A 257 22.64 15.48 -3.40
C ALA A 257 23.04 14.28 -4.29
N ARG A 258 22.23 13.22 -4.28
CA ARG A 258 22.41 12.02 -5.14
C ARG A 258 21.73 12.16 -6.50
N GLY A 259 20.97 13.23 -6.73
CA GLY A 259 20.17 13.43 -7.95
C GLY A 259 18.98 12.47 -8.09
N LEU A 260 18.52 11.84 -7.01
CA LEU A 260 17.42 10.88 -7.07
C LEU A 260 16.09 11.55 -7.41
N ARG A 261 15.30 10.89 -8.24
CA ARG A 261 13.97 11.33 -8.67
C ARG A 261 13.01 10.13 -8.72
N TRP A 262 11.76 10.24 -8.22
CA TRP A 262 10.80 9.12 -8.34
C TRP A 262 10.16 9.21 -9.71
N HIS A 263 10.12 8.06 -10.35
CA HIS A 263 9.31 7.83 -11.53
C HIS A 263 8.08 7.02 -11.12
N GLU A 264 6.89 7.57 -11.37
CA GLU A 264 5.62 7.06 -10.81
C GLU A 264 4.58 6.89 -11.91
N LEU A 265 3.51 6.19 -11.58
CA LEU A 265 2.33 6.04 -12.42
C LEU A 265 1.09 6.41 -11.62
N MET A 266 0.31 7.34 -12.16
CA MET A 266 -1.05 7.66 -11.71
C MET A 266 -2.06 7.22 -12.76
N MET A 267 -3.31 7.09 -12.34
CA MET A 267 -4.44 6.99 -13.26
C MET A 267 -5.54 7.94 -12.85
N ARG A 268 -6.25 8.44 -13.86
CA ARG A 268 -7.49 9.20 -13.74
C ARG A 268 -8.64 8.25 -14.04
N LEU A 269 -9.66 8.28 -13.19
CA LEU A 269 -10.87 7.46 -13.31
C LEU A 269 -12.10 8.34 -13.42
N GLU A 270 -13.03 7.94 -14.27
CA GLU A 270 -14.39 8.47 -14.35
C GLU A 270 -15.39 7.31 -14.34
N GLY A 271 -16.60 7.58 -13.86
CA GLY A 271 -17.67 6.58 -13.80
C GLY A 271 -17.81 5.93 -12.42
N PRO A 272 -18.53 4.79 -12.34
CA PRO A 272 -18.97 4.22 -11.07
C PRO A 272 -17.85 3.88 -10.07
N ALA A 273 -16.65 3.51 -10.53
CA ALA A 273 -15.50 3.20 -9.69
C ALA A 273 -15.03 4.39 -8.84
N VAL A 274 -15.31 5.64 -9.26
CA VAL A 274 -15.00 6.84 -8.47
C VAL A 274 -15.80 6.86 -7.16
N ARG A 275 -17.03 6.35 -7.18
CA ARG A 275 -17.85 6.25 -5.96
C ARG A 275 -17.30 5.23 -4.97
N GLU A 276 -16.68 4.17 -5.46
CA GLU A 276 -16.01 3.16 -4.62
C GLU A 276 -14.69 3.72 -4.06
N LEU A 277 -13.95 4.52 -4.85
CA LEU A 277 -12.77 5.23 -4.37
C LEU A 277 -13.13 6.28 -3.30
N ASP A 278 -14.23 7.00 -3.47
CA ASP A 278 -14.74 7.95 -2.47
C ASP A 278 -15.17 7.25 -1.18
N ALA A 279 -15.78 6.06 -1.27
CA ALA A 279 -16.13 5.27 -0.10
C ALA A 279 -14.91 4.88 0.75
N VAL A 280 -13.75 4.65 0.12
CA VAL A 280 -12.47 4.45 0.84
C VAL A 280 -12.11 5.71 1.64
N PHE A 281 -12.17 6.90 1.00
CA PHE A 281 -11.92 8.17 1.69
C PHE A 281 -12.89 8.40 2.85
N VAL A 282 -14.20 8.20 2.62
CA VAL A 282 -15.25 8.37 3.64
C VAL A 282 -15.00 7.46 4.85
N THR A 283 -14.55 6.22 4.61
CA THR A 283 -14.22 5.28 5.69
C THR A 283 -13.05 5.77 6.55
N ASP A 284 -12.02 6.31 5.90
CA ASP A 284 -10.83 6.82 6.59
C ASP A 284 -11.13 8.13 7.30
N TRP A 285 -11.93 9.01 6.68
CA TRP A 285 -12.44 10.23 7.29
C TRP A 285 -13.24 9.91 8.56
N PHE A 286 -14.20 9.00 8.48
CA PHE A 286 -14.98 8.57 9.64
C PHE A 286 -14.10 7.96 10.73
N SER A 287 -13.05 7.23 10.32
CA SER A 287 -12.09 6.63 11.26
C SER A 287 -11.33 7.66 12.07
N GLU A 288 -10.96 8.80 11.50
CA GLU A 288 -10.22 9.87 12.18
C GLU A 288 -11.08 10.98 12.81
N THR A 289 -12.32 11.17 12.35
CA THR A 289 -13.16 12.32 12.75
C THR A 289 -14.42 11.95 13.53
N ASP A 290 -14.82 10.68 13.54
CA ASP A 290 -16.13 10.24 14.03
C ASP A 290 -17.33 10.83 13.27
N VAL A 291 -17.10 11.51 12.14
CA VAL A 291 -18.13 12.04 11.25
C VAL A 291 -18.25 11.13 10.02
N LEU A 292 -19.38 10.45 9.87
CA LEU A 292 -19.69 9.69 8.66
C LEU A 292 -20.22 10.65 7.59
N LEU A 293 -19.46 10.81 6.51
CA LEU A 293 -19.92 11.53 5.33
C LEU A 293 -20.95 10.69 4.57
N GLU A 294 -21.85 11.35 3.85
CA GLU A 294 -22.85 10.67 3.03
C GLU A 294 -22.18 9.90 1.89
N LEU A 295 -22.47 8.60 1.78
CA LEU A 295 -22.07 7.79 0.65
C LEU A 295 -23.03 8.04 -0.51
N ASP A 296 -22.51 8.20 -1.72
CA ASP A 296 -23.36 8.27 -2.91
C ASP A 296 -24.08 6.94 -3.13
N THR A 297 -25.39 6.88 -2.90
CA THR A 297 -26.24 5.69 -3.09
C THR A 297 -27.07 5.75 -4.37
N SER A 298 -26.79 6.70 -5.27
CA SER A 298 -27.52 6.80 -6.54
C SER A 298 -27.45 5.49 -7.34
N PRO A 299 -28.46 5.13 -8.14
CA PRO A 299 -28.37 3.99 -9.03
C PRO A 299 -27.19 4.14 -10.00
N VAL A 300 -26.38 3.10 -10.17
CA VAL A 300 -25.37 3.08 -11.22
C VAL A 300 -26.07 2.86 -12.55
N VAL A 301 -25.99 3.84 -13.43
CA VAL A 301 -26.40 3.71 -14.83
C VAL A 301 -25.13 3.45 -15.63
N LEU A 302 -25.03 2.27 -16.25
CA LEU A 302 -23.91 1.97 -17.13
C LEU A 302 -24.08 2.70 -18.45
N ASP A 303 -23.03 3.37 -18.87
CA ASP A 303 -22.84 3.70 -20.28
C ASP A 303 -22.23 2.46 -20.96
N PRO A 304 -22.86 1.91 -22.01
CA PRO A 304 -22.35 0.74 -22.73
C PRO A 304 -21.24 1.11 -23.74
N ALA A 305 -20.67 2.31 -23.68
CA ALA A 305 -19.65 2.73 -24.65
C ALA A 305 -18.45 1.75 -24.67
N PRO A 306 -18.00 1.28 -25.86
CA PRO A 306 -16.99 0.20 -25.97
C PRO A 306 -15.60 0.48 -25.37
N HIS A 307 -15.30 1.75 -25.07
CA HIS A 307 -14.02 2.17 -24.49
C HIS A 307 -14.03 2.16 -22.96
N LEU A 308 -15.19 1.91 -22.34
CA LEU A 308 -15.34 1.85 -20.91
C LEU A 308 -14.94 0.46 -20.39
N VAL A 309 -14.39 0.44 -19.18
CA VAL A 309 -13.75 -0.75 -18.61
C VAL A 309 -14.45 -1.21 -17.33
N ASP A 310 -14.29 -2.50 -17.03
CA ASP A 310 -14.62 -3.03 -15.70
C ASP A 310 -13.49 -2.73 -14.73
N ALA A 311 -13.84 -2.13 -13.59
CA ALA A 311 -12.89 -1.75 -12.56
C ALA A 311 -13.42 -2.15 -11.18
N GLN A 312 -12.51 -2.55 -10.30
CA GLN A 312 -12.81 -2.83 -8.90
C GLN A 312 -11.78 -2.13 -8.03
N VAL A 313 -12.26 -1.24 -7.15
CA VAL A 313 -11.40 -0.64 -6.12
C VAL A 313 -11.13 -1.69 -5.04
N VAL A 314 -9.87 -1.89 -4.71
CA VAL A 314 -9.38 -2.90 -3.77
C VAL A 314 -8.62 -2.21 -2.64
N PRO A 315 -9.30 -1.73 -1.59
CA PRO A 315 -8.65 -1.24 -0.40
C PRO A 315 -8.06 -2.40 0.40
N SER A 316 -6.89 -2.20 0.99
CA SER A 316 -6.25 -3.21 1.84
C SER A 316 -5.70 -2.59 3.12
N GLY A 317 -5.20 -3.46 3.99
CA GLY A 317 -4.46 -3.10 5.19
C GLY A 317 -5.05 -3.65 6.49
N PRO A 318 -4.53 -3.21 7.65
CA PRO A 318 -4.81 -3.80 8.96
C PRO A 318 -6.26 -3.63 9.46
N SER A 319 -7.09 -2.88 8.72
CA SER A 319 -8.54 -2.79 8.96
C SER A 319 -9.30 -3.99 8.39
N PHE A 320 -8.77 -4.64 7.35
CA PHE A 320 -9.38 -5.80 6.70
C PHE A 320 -8.87 -7.09 7.32
N GLU A 321 -9.75 -8.08 7.41
CA GLU A 321 -9.37 -9.41 7.89
C GLU A 321 -8.83 -10.21 6.69
N ASN A 322 -7.64 -10.82 6.87
CA ASN A 322 -7.04 -11.82 5.99
C ASN A 322 -6.20 -11.35 4.77
N ASP A 323 -5.35 -10.32 4.91
CA ASP A 323 -4.31 -9.97 3.92
C ASP A 323 -4.86 -9.94 2.47
N ASN A 324 -5.93 -9.17 2.23
CA ASN A 324 -6.72 -9.27 1.00
C ASN A 324 -5.93 -8.98 -0.29
N ASN A 325 -5.04 -7.98 -0.27
CA ASN A 325 -4.20 -7.68 -1.44
C ASN A 325 -3.17 -8.78 -1.75
N LEU A 326 -2.63 -9.45 -0.72
CA LEU A 326 -1.76 -10.62 -0.89
C LEU A 326 -2.49 -11.74 -1.63
N LYS A 327 -3.73 -12.04 -1.22
CA LYS A 327 -4.54 -13.08 -1.84
C LYS A 327 -4.90 -12.77 -3.28
N LEU A 328 -5.23 -11.51 -3.59
CA LEU A 328 -5.49 -11.07 -4.96
C LEU A 328 -4.26 -11.33 -5.85
N PHE A 329 -3.08 -10.87 -5.43
CA PHE A 329 -1.86 -10.98 -6.23
C PHE A 329 -1.47 -12.45 -6.45
N VAL A 330 -1.52 -13.28 -5.41
CA VAL A 330 -1.28 -14.73 -5.52
C VAL A 330 -2.27 -15.39 -6.49
N ALA A 331 -3.57 -15.07 -6.37
CA ALA A 331 -4.60 -15.65 -7.23
C ALA A 331 -4.41 -15.25 -8.71
N MET A 332 -4.10 -13.99 -8.98
CA MET A 332 -3.81 -13.50 -10.33
C MET A 332 -2.60 -14.19 -10.96
N ILE A 333 -1.48 -14.32 -10.24
CA ILE A 333 -0.29 -15.01 -10.76
C ILE A 333 -0.60 -16.47 -11.10
N HIS A 334 -1.38 -17.15 -10.27
CA HIS A 334 -1.81 -18.53 -10.55
C HIS A 334 -2.74 -18.62 -11.76
N GLN A 335 -3.58 -17.61 -12.00
CA GLN A 335 -4.50 -17.57 -13.15
C GLN A 335 -3.83 -17.18 -14.47
N ALA A 336 -2.69 -16.50 -14.45
CA ALA A 336 -1.95 -16.13 -15.65
C ALA A 336 -1.64 -17.35 -16.52
N THR A 337 -1.71 -17.16 -17.84
CA THR A 337 -1.53 -18.22 -18.85
C THR A 337 -0.42 -17.92 -19.86
N GLU A 338 -0.10 -16.65 -20.07
CA GLU A 338 0.86 -16.20 -21.07
C GLU A 338 1.98 -15.37 -20.43
N ARG A 339 1.63 -14.37 -19.62
CA ARG A 339 2.59 -13.37 -19.15
C ARG A 339 2.25 -12.84 -17.76
N VAL A 340 3.28 -12.51 -17.00
CA VAL A 340 3.20 -11.83 -15.71
C VAL A 340 4.20 -10.68 -15.70
N SER A 341 3.75 -9.44 -15.58
CA SER A 341 4.63 -8.27 -15.44
C SER A 341 4.39 -7.59 -14.11
N ILE A 342 5.48 -7.36 -13.38
CA ILE A 342 5.47 -6.80 -12.04
C ILE A 342 6.39 -5.58 -12.04
N THR A 343 5.85 -4.44 -11.61
CA THR A 343 6.64 -3.24 -11.33
C THR A 343 6.45 -2.87 -9.88
N SER A 344 7.54 -2.86 -9.11
CA SER A 344 7.49 -2.45 -7.71
C SER A 344 8.82 -1.85 -7.25
N PRO A 345 8.83 -0.68 -6.57
CA PRO A 345 10.07 -0.09 -6.05
C PRO A 345 10.75 -0.96 -5.01
N TYR A 346 9.94 -1.68 -4.23
CA TYR A 346 10.37 -2.47 -3.09
C TYR A 346 9.81 -3.89 -3.25
N PHE A 347 10.63 -4.76 -3.84
CA PHE A 347 10.28 -6.15 -4.07
C PHE A 347 10.82 -7.04 -2.95
N VAL A 348 10.06 -7.18 -1.87
CA VAL A 348 10.39 -8.04 -0.73
C VAL A 348 9.22 -8.99 -0.50
N PRO A 349 8.98 -9.94 -1.44
CA PRO A 349 7.74 -10.67 -1.52
C PRO A 349 7.54 -11.58 -0.31
N GLU A 350 6.28 -11.76 0.08
CA GLU A 350 5.87 -12.82 0.98
C GLU A 350 6.08 -14.19 0.30
N ASP A 351 6.35 -15.23 1.08
CA ASP A 351 6.75 -16.55 0.56
C ASP A 351 5.74 -17.14 -0.45
N SER A 352 4.43 -16.90 -0.27
CA SER A 352 3.38 -17.34 -1.20
C SER A 352 3.44 -16.61 -2.55
N VAL A 353 3.76 -15.31 -2.56
CA VAL A 353 3.97 -14.53 -3.78
C VAL A 353 5.22 -15.00 -4.49
N LEU A 354 6.32 -15.16 -3.76
CA LEU A 354 7.57 -15.67 -4.33
C LEU A 354 7.36 -17.04 -4.98
N LEU A 355 6.68 -17.95 -4.29
CA LEU A 355 6.37 -19.28 -4.82
C LEU A 355 5.45 -19.21 -6.04
N ALA A 356 4.44 -18.33 -6.04
CA ALA A 356 3.56 -18.14 -7.18
C ALA A 356 4.33 -17.65 -8.41
N ILE A 357 5.23 -16.67 -8.25
CA ILE A 357 6.08 -16.14 -9.34
C ILE A 357 7.00 -17.24 -9.90
N ILE A 358 7.69 -17.96 -9.03
CA ILE A 358 8.57 -19.06 -9.45
C ILE A 358 7.77 -20.16 -10.16
N THR A 359 6.56 -20.46 -9.68
CA THR A 359 5.67 -21.44 -10.31
C THR A 359 5.20 -20.96 -11.68
N ALA A 360 4.86 -19.67 -11.84
CA ALA A 360 4.49 -19.10 -13.11
C ALA A 360 5.63 -19.21 -14.14
N ALA A 361 6.85 -18.84 -13.76
CA ALA A 361 8.03 -18.99 -14.61
C ALA A 361 8.33 -20.46 -14.93
N GLY A 362 8.18 -21.37 -13.94
CA GLY A 362 8.33 -22.81 -14.13
C GLY A 362 7.27 -23.46 -15.04
N ARG A 363 6.10 -22.83 -15.21
CA ARG A 363 5.10 -23.20 -16.22
C ARG A 363 5.48 -22.74 -17.64
N GLY A 364 6.53 -21.93 -17.79
CA GLY A 364 7.01 -21.40 -19.07
C GLY A 364 6.37 -20.07 -19.48
N LEU A 365 5.73 -19.34 -18.55
CA LEU A 365 5.20 -18.00 -18.81
C LEU A 365 6.33 -16.98 -18.94
N ASP A 366 6.10 -15.92 -19.71
CA ASP A 366 6.98 -14.74 -19.71
C ASP A 366 6.76 -13.96 -18.41
N VAL A 367 7.75 -13.98 -17.51
CA VAL A 367 7.67 -13.32 -16.21
C VAL A 367 8.72 -12.21 -16.13
N GLU A 368 8.26 -10.98 -16.01
CA GLU A 368 9.09 -9.79 -15.94
C GLU A 368 8.95 -9.07 -14.58
N LEU A 369 10.08 -8.59 -14.06
CA LEU A 369 10.16 -7.80 -12.84
C LEU A 369 10.94 -6.51 -13.09
N PHE A 370 10.28 -5.36 -12.96
CA PHE A 370 10.88 -4.03 -13.02
C PHE A 370 11.12 -3.49 -11.62
N VAL A 371 12.38 -3.19 -11.33
CA VAL A 371 12.88 -2.65 -10.05
C VAL A 371 13.96 -1.60 -10.33
N SER A 372 14.31 -0.78 -9.36
CA SER A 372 15.34 0.26 -9.55
C SER A 372 16.76 -0.30 -9.48
N GLU A 373 17.66 0.19 -10.33
CA GLU A 373 19.11 -0.10 -10.21
C GLU A 373 19.70 0.48 -8.91
N ILE A 374 19.13 1.58 -8.43
CA ILE A 374 19.54 2.31 -7.23
C ILE A 374 18.41 2.37 -6.20
N GLY A 375 18.77 2.27 -4.91
CA GLY A 375 17.82 2.41 -3.81
C GLY A 375 17.88 3.79 -3.12
N ASP A 376 16.73 4.32 -2.75
CA ASP A 376 16.58 5.42 -1.80
C ASP A 376 16.66 4.91 -0.33
N GLN A 377 16.26 3.66 -0.10
CA GLN A 377 16.34 2.95 1.19
C GLN A 377 17.33 1.77 1.13
N ALA A 378 18.50 1.92 1.74
CA ALA A 378 19.59 0.93 1.62
C ALA A 378 19.20 -0.46 2.13
N MET A 379 18.51 -0.54 3.26
CA MET A 379 18.11 -1.81 3.88
C MET A 379 17.13 -2.59 2.99
N VAL A 380 16.13 -1.89 2.43
CA VAL A 380 15.15 -2.46 1.50
C VAL A 380 15.80 -2.85 0.18
N TYR A 381 16.72 -2.02 -0.32
CA TYR A 381 17.49 -2.30 -1.53
C TYR A 381 18.30 -3.61 -1.42
N HIS A 382 18.96 -3.85 -0.29
CA HIS A 382 19.70 -5.09 -0.08
C HIS A 382 18.78 -6.30 0.15
N ALA A 383 17.65 -6.13 0.85
CA ALA A 383 16.70 -7.22 1.04
C ALA A 383 16.06 -7.68 -0.27
N GLN A 384 15.63 -6.78 -1.15
CA GLN A 384 15.06 -7.19 -2.45
C GLN A 384 16.05 -8.00 -3.30
N ARG A 385 17.32 -7.58 -3.32
CA ARG A 385 18.39 -8.24 -4.08
C ARG A 385 18.60 -9.68 -3.61
N SER A 386 18.34 -9.97 -2.34
CA SER A 386 18.46 -11.33 -1.81
C SER A 386 17.54 -12.36 -2.50
N TYR A 387 16.47 -11.91 -3.16
CA TYR A 387 15.51 -12.77 -3.88
C TYR A 387 15.85 -12.97 -5.36
N TYR A 388 16.70 -12.12 -5.96
CA TYR A 388 16.94 -12.12 -7.40
C TYR A 388 17.54 -13.42 -7.92
N GLU A 389 18.41 -14.09 -7.15
CA GLU A 389 19.02 -15.34 -7.63
C GLU A 389 17.97 -16.45 -7.82
N ALA A 390 17.02 -16.58 -6.89
CA ALA A 390 15.96 -17.58 -6.99
C ALA A 390 15.05 -17.30 -8.19
N LEU A 391 14.72 -16.03 -8.42
CA LEU A 391 13.90 -15.60 -9.55
C LEU A 391 14.60 -15.82 -10.90
N LEU A 392 15.85 -15.39 -11.03
CA LEU A 392 16.65 -15.56 -12.26
C LEU A 392 16.83 -17.04 -12.61
N ARG A 393 17.06 -17.90 -11.61
CA ARG A 393 17.13 -19.36 -11.81
C ARG A 393 15.81 -19.97 -12.25
N ALA A 394 14.68 -19.38 -11.85
CA ALA A 394 13.35 -19.81 -12.26
C ALA A 394 12.98 -19.34 -13.69
N GLY A 395 13.76 -18.44 -14.29
CA GLY A 395 13.50 -17.88 -15.62
C GLY A 395 12.82 -16.50 -15.62
N VAL A 396 12.71 -15.85 -14.47
CA VAL A 396 12.17 -14.49 -14.38
C VAL A 396 13.18 -13.48 -14.94
N ARG A 397 12.72 -12.60 -15.81
CA ARG A 397 13.52 -11.51 -16.39
C ARG A 397 13.46 -10.29 -15.50
N ILE A 398 14.60 -9.89 -14.94
CA ILE A 398 14.67 -8.76 -14.01
C ILE A 398 15.28 -7.57 -14.74
N TYR A 399 14.56 -6.45 -14.79
CA TYR A 399 15.00 -5.20 -15.39
C TYR A 399 15.30 -4.18 -14.30
N LEU A 400 16.53 -3.68 -14.30
CA LEU A 400 17.01 -2.64 -13.39
C LEU A 400 16.88 -1.28 -14.07
N TYR A 401 15.89 -0.48 -13.63
CA TYR A 401 15.65 0.87 -14.13
C TYR A 401 16.83 1.79 -13.80
N LYS A 402 17.35 2.48 -14.81
CA LYS A 402 18.65 3.18 -14.74
C LYS A 402 18.65 4.28 -13.68
N ALA A 403 19.73 4.33 -12.91
CA ALA A 403 20.03 5.46 -12.03
C ALA A 403 20.20 6.77 -12.84
N PRO A 404 19.91 7.96 -12.27
CA PRO A 404 19.57 8.21 -10.86
C PRO A 404 18.07 8.13 -10.53
N GLU A 405 17.23 7.82 -11.51
CA GLU A 405 15.80 7.65 -11.29
C GLU A 405 15.50 6.42 -10.42
N VAL A 406 14.50 6.55 -9.56
CA VAL A 406 13.97 5.49 -8.72
C VAL A 406 12.57 5.17 -9.22
N LEU A 407 12.43 4.04 -9.91
CA LEU A 407 11.15 3.50 -10.37
C LEU A 407 10.28 3.17 -9.16
N HIS A 408 9.34 4.05 -8.87
CA HIS A 408 8.42 3.96 -7.75
C HIS A 408 6.99 3.65 -8.20
N SER A 409 6.76 3.48 -9.51
CA SER A 409 5.54 2.90 -10.07
C SER A 409 5.18 1.55 -9.44
N LYS A 410 3.88 1.33 -9.19
CA LYS A 410 3.33 0.11 -8.58
C LYS A 410 2.16 -0.39 -9.42
N HIS A 411 2.45 -1.38 -10.25
CA HIS A 411 1.43 -2.03 -11.05
C HIS A 411 1.85 -3.45 -11.37
N PHE A 412 0.84 -4.23 -11.74
CA PHE A 412 0.95 -5.65 -11.94
C PHE A 412 -0.06 -6.05 -13.01
N SER A 413 0.38 -6.71 -14.07
CA SER A 413 -0.49 -7.14 -15.16
C SER A 413 -0.27 -8.62 -15.48
N ILE A 414 -1.36 -9.31 -15.78
CA ILE A 414 -1.34 -10.68 -16.27
C ILE A 414 -1.91 -10.72 -17.68
N ASP A 415 -1.32 -11.58 -18.51
CA ASP A 415 -1.74 -11.83 -19.89
C ASP A 415 -1.93 -10.51 -20.67
N SER A 416 -3.07 -10.34 -21.34
CA SER A 416 -3.33 -9.19 -22.23
C SER A 416 -4.50 -8.31 -21.80
N ASP A 417 -5.18 -8.62 -20.70
CA ASP A 417 -6.49 -8.03 -20.39
C ASP A 417 -6.73 -7.69 -18.91
N VAL A 418 -5.92 -8.18 -17.96
CA VAL A 418 -6.10 -7.87 -16.53
C VAL A 418 -4.87 -7.15 -15.94
N ALA A 419 -5.12 -6.03 -15.27
CA ALA A 419 -4.09 -5.25 -14.58
C ALA A 419 -4.55 -4.72 -13.22
N VAL A 420 -3.59 -4.46 -12.35
CA VAL A 420 -3.76 -3.75 -11.08
C VAL A 420 -2.82 -2.56 -11.07
N VAL A 421 -3.35 -1.37 -10.78
CA VAL A 421 -2.57 -0.14 -10.56
C VAL A 421 -2.96 0.45 -9.21
N GLY A 422 -1.99 0.91 -8.41
CA GLY A 422 -2.32 1.40 -7.07
C GLY A 422 -1.12 1.84 -6.24
N SER A 423 -1.34 1.86 -4.93
CA SER A 423 -0.35 2.30 -3.95
C SER A 423 0.46 1.17 -3.33
N SER A 424 0.03 -0.09 -3.50
CA SER A 424 0.65 -1.25 -2.86
C SER A 424 1.97 -1.67 -3.52
N ASN A 425 3.01 -1.83 -2.71
CA ASN A 425 4.21 -2.55 -3.12
C ASN A 425 3.99 -4.06 -3.16
N MET A 426 4.97 -4.77 -3.70
CA MET A 426 5.09 -6.22 -3.63
C MET A 426 5.94 -6.64 -2.42
N ASP A 427 5.56 -6.15 -1.23
CA ASP A 427 6.26 -6.41 0.02
C ASP A 427 5.31 -6.79 1.18
N VAL A 428 5.88 -7.43 2.21
CA VAL A 428 5.13 -7.91 3.38
C VAL A 428 4.37 -6.77 4.10
N ARG A 429 4.88 -5.54 4.06
CA ARG A 429 4.22 -4.39 4.71
C ARG A 429 2.98 -3.94 3.99
N SER A 430 3.06 -3.75 2.68
CA SER A 430 1.91 -3.38 1.86
C SER A 430 0.83 -4.47 1.88
N PHE A 431 1.20 -5.73 2.13
CA PHE A 431 0.24 -6.82 2.30
C PHE A 431 -0.45 -6.86 3.66
N SER A 432 0.24 -6.55 4.76
CA SER A 432 -0.27 -6.83 6.11
C SER A 432 -0.30 -5.65 7.09
N LEU A 433 0.46 -4.59 6.86
CA LEU A 433 0.68 -3.50 7.84
C LEU A 433 0.22 -2.14 7.34
N ASN A 434 0.40 -1.84 6.06
CA ASN A 434 0.01 -0.57 5.48
C ASN A 434 -1.44 -0.60 5.00
N MET A 435 -2.13 0.53 5.12
CA MET A 435 -3.40 0.74 4.42
C MET A 435 -3.08 1.13 2.97
N GLU A 436 -3.52 0.35 1.99
CA GLU A 436 -3.29 0.62 0.57
C GLU A 436 -4.63 0.75 -0.17
N VAL A 437 -4.55 1.27 -1.39
CA VAL A 437 -5.65 1.26 -2.36
C VAL A 437 -5.08 0.91 -3.73
N SER A 438 -5.70 -0.06 -4.39
CA SER A 438 -5.40 -0.44 -5.76
C SER A 438 -6.69 -0.54 -6.56
N VAL A 439 -6.61 -0.55 -7.88
CA VAL A 439 -7.76 -0.82 -8.75
C VAL A 439 -7.41 -1.98 -9.67
N LEU A 440 -8.20 -3.05 -9.58
CA LEU A 440 -8.20 -4.17 -10.53
C LEU A 440 -9.02 -3.75 -11.75
N ILE A 441 -8.43 -3.83 -12.93
CA ILE A 441 -9.01 -3.40 -14.20
C ILE A 441 -9.00 -4.57 -15.16
N HIS A 442 -10.12 -4.77 -15.85
CA HIS A 442 -10.22 -5.69 -16.98
C HIS A 442 -10.51 -4.90 -18.26
N SER A 443 -9.51 -4.83 -19.13
CA SER A 443 -9.59 -4.19 -20.44
C SER A 443 -8.30 -4.43 -21.24
N ALA A 444 -8.42 -5.10 -22.38
CA ALA A 444 -7.29 -5.31 -23.29
C ALA A 444 -6.68 -3.99 -23.81
N PRO A 445 -7.47 -2.97 -24.23
CA PRO A 445 -6.92 -1.67 -24.57
C PRO A 445 -6.16 -0.99 -23.42
N PHE A 446 -6.67 -1.07 -22.20
CA PHE A 446 -5.99 -0.50 -21.03
C PHE A 446 -4.66 -1.22 -20.76
N VAL A 447 -4.65 -2.55 -20.78
CA VAL A 447 -3.43 -3.33 -20.59
C VAL A 447 -2.43 -3.06 -21.71
N ALA A 448 -2.86 -2.88 -22.96
CA ALA A 448 -2.00 -2.47 -24.05
C ALA A 448 -1.32 -1.11 -23.78
N GLY A 449 -2.07 -0.11 -23.31
CA GLY A 449 -1.50 1.17 -22.88
C GLY A 449 -0.52 1.03 -21.71
N LEU A 450 -0.81 0.13 -20.76
CA LEU A 450 0.12 -0.20 -19.68
C LEU A 450 1.39 -0.89 -20.20
N ARG A 451 1.29 -1.74 -21.23
CA ARG A 451 2.46 -2.34 -21.89
C ARG A 451 3.35 -1.29 -22.54
N GLU A 452 2.80 -0.24 -23.14
CA GLU A 452 3.61 0.87 -23.68
C GLU A 452 4.43 1.56 -22.59
N VAL A 453 3.84 1.74 -21.39
CA VAL A 453 4.54 2.27 -20.21
C VAL A 453 5.67 1.31 -19.77
N GLU A 454 5.38 0.01 -19.69
CA GLU A 454 6.37 -1.03 -19.35
C GLU A 454 7.49 -1.17 -20.40
N ASP A 455 7.18 -1.00 -21.68
CA ASP A 455 8.14 -0.98 -22.78
C ASP A 455 9.10 0.21 -22.64
N GLY A 456 8.57 1.36 -22.22
CA GLY A 456 9.36 2.52 -21.79
C GLY A 456 10.30 2.19 -20.63
N TYR A 457 9.84 1.42 -19.64
CA TYR A 457 10.72 0.95 -18.55
C TYR A 457 11.80 0.01 -19.06
N ARG A 458 11.44 -0.96 -19.91
CA ARG A 458 12.37 -1.94 -20.47
C ARG A 458 13.49 -1.26 -21.26
N ALA A 459 13.14 -0.30 -22.11
CA ALA A 459 14.11 0.49 -22.89
C ALA A 459 15.06 1.32 -21.99
N ASN A 460 14.56 1.78 -20.83
CA ASN A 460 15.32 2.55 -19.86
C ASN A 460 15.93 1.69 -18.73
N SER A 461 15.97 0.38 -18.91
CA SER A 461 16.53 -0.55 -17.93
C SER A 461 17.73 -1.31 -18.49
N ARG A 462 18.49 -1.92 -17.59
CA ARG A 462 19.42 -3.00 -17.91
C ARG A 462 18.83 -4.31 -17.44
N GLU A 463 18.77 -5.30 -18.32
CA GLU A 463 18.38 -6.66 -17.93
C GLU A 463 19.50 -7.30 -17.09
N LEU A 464 19.12 -7.96 -16.01
CA LEU A 464 20.04 -8.61 -15.09
C LEU A 464 20.26 -10.06 -15.52
N GLU A 465 21.51 -10.43 -15.83
CA GLU A 465 21.85 -11.80 -16.18
C GLU A 465 22.24 -12.65 -14.97
N LEU A 466 21.77 -13.90 -14.94
CA LEU A 466 22.12 -14.87 -13.90
C LEU A 466 23.64 -15.09 -13.81
N ALA A 467 24.32 -15.14 -14.96
CA ALA A 467 25.76 -15.40 -15.04
C ALA A 467 26.58 -14.31 -14.32
N ASP A 468 26.15 -13.06 -14.42
CA ASP A 468 26.77 -11.93 -13.75
C ASP A 468 26.37 -11.88 -12.28
N TRP A 469 25.09 -12.13 -11.99
CA TRP A 469 24.56 -12.09 -10.64
C TRP A 469 25.25 -13.08 -9.68
N VAL A 470 25.55 -14.29 -10.15
CA VAL A 470 26.22 -15.30 -9.31
C VAL A 470 27.70 -14.95 -9.06
N LYS A 471 28.35 -14.17 -9.93
CA LYS A 471 29.76 -13.78 -9.82
C LYS A 471 30.02 -12.59 -8.89
N ARG A 472 28.96 -11.92 -8.41
CA ARG A 472 29.08 -10.74 -7.54
C ARG A 472 29.91 -11.01 -6.27
N PRO A 473 30.58 -9.99 -5.71
CA PRO A 473 31.43 -10.14 -4.54
C PRO A 473 30.72 -10.76 -3.33
N VAL A 474 31.45 -11.57 -2.56
CA VAL A 474 30.90 -12.27 -1.37
C VAL A 474 30.38 -11.28 -0.32
N TRP A 475 31.01 -10.12 -0.18
CA TRP A 475 30.57 -9.09 0.76
C TRP A 475 29.19 -8.52 0.40
N GLU A 476 28.85 -8.37 -0.89
CA GLU A 476 27.50 -7.96 -1.32
C GLU A 476 26.48 -9.04 -1.01
N LYS A 477 26.80 -10.31 -1.28
CA LYS A 477 25.94 -11.46 -0.96
C LYS A 477 25.63 -11.54 0.54
N PHE A 478 26.64 -11.27 1.36
CA PHE A 478 26.50 -11.22 2.81
C PHE A 478 25.51 -10.13 3.25
N TRP A 479 25.68 -8.89 2.76
CA TRP A 479 24.78 -7.79 3.13
C TRP A 479 23.35 -8.01 2.67
N ASP A 480 23.14 -8.53 1.45
CA ASP A 480 21.81 -8.85 0.96
C ASP A 480 21.13 -9.93 1.82
N SER A 481 21.89 -10.96 2.20
CA SER A 481 21.40 -12.06 3.04
C SER A 481 21.12 -11.58 4.48
N ALA A 482 21.96 -10.70 5.03
CA ALA A 482 21.73 -10.08 6.33
C ALA A 482 20.49 -9.17 6.30
N ALA A 483 20.33 -8.35 5.25
CA ALA A 483 19.16 -7.50 5.07
C ALA A 483 17.87 -8.32 4.95
N ARG A 484 17.90 -9.50 4.31
CA ARG A 484 16.76 -10.41 4.22
C ARG A 484 16.20 -10.80 5.60
N LEU A 485 17.02 -10.91 6.65
CA LEU A 485 16.53 -11.21 8.00
C LEU A 485 15.63 -10.11 8.57
N THR A 486 15.71 -8.91 8.01
CA THR A 486 14.86 -7.79 8.38
C THR A 486 13.63 -7.66 7.49
N SER A 487 13.39 -8.56 6.51
CA SER A 487 12.26 -8.46 5.56
C SER A 487 10.88 -8.41 6.23
N ASN A 488 10.72 -9.05 7.39
CA ASN A 488 9.47 -9.02 8.17
C ASN A 488 9.34 -7.77 9.05
N LEU A 489 10.40 -6.98 9.19
CA LEU A 489 10.47 -5.73 9.96
C LEU A 489 10.48 -4.50 9.05
N GLN A 490 11.04 -4.65 7.86
CA GLN A 490 11.22 -3.64 6.82
C GLN A 490 9.93 -3.21 6.23
#